data_AF-A0AAW4VL78-F1
#
_entry.id   AF-A0AAW4VL78-F1
#
_cell.length_a   1.000
_cell.length_b   1.000
_cell.length_c   1.000
_cell.angle_alpha   90.00
_cell.angle_beta   90.00
_cell.angle_gamma   90.00
#
_symmetry.space_group_name_H-M   'P 1'
#
loop_
_entity.id
_entity.type
_entity.pdbx_description
1 polymer ?
#
loop_
_entity_poly.entity_id
_entity_poly.type
_entity_poly.pdbx_seq_one_letter_code
_entity_poly.pdbx_strand_id
1 'polypeptide(L)'
;MKIDVKTLEKLVWIIYKRFFIEKGKLKDIQIKIDQYIQIRMILVYKGIETKIHIDARPYVNEDIIIDSQGSIRYGFLKLNYAKMLQEWVKDIPQVSVNNTQIRVKNEYLQDIRLNSQEIELELY
;
A
#
# COMPACT_ATOMS: atom_id res chain seq x y z
N MET A 1 9.22 6.73 16.19
CA MET A 1 8.52 7.72 15.34
C MET A 1 7.05 7.34 15.24
N LYS A 2 6.12 8.31 15.17
CA LYS A 2 4.69 8.05 15.00
C LYS A 2 4.18 8.67 13.71
N ILE A 3 3.32 7.97 12.99
CA ILE A 3 2.68 8.43 11.75
C ILE A 3 1.16 8.29 11.92
N ASP A 4 0.46 9.41 11.98
CA ASP A 4 -1.00 9.42 11.99
C ASP A 4 -1.60 9.16 10.59
N VAL A 5 -2.89 8.80 10.54
CA VAL A 5 -3.64 8.56 9.29
C VAL A 5 -3.50 9.69 8.27
N LYS A 6 -3.62 10.96 8.70
CA LYS A 6 -3.58 12.10 7.77
C LYS A 6 -2.19 12.27 7.17
N THR A 7 -1.16 12.05 7.97
CA THR A 7 0.23 12.06 7.52
C THR A 7 0.47 10.92 6.53
N LEU A 8 -0.05 9.72 6.81
CA LEU A 8 0.03 8.58 5.90
C LEU A 8 -0.68 8.84 4.56
N GLU A 9 -1.89 9.42 4.57
CA GLU A 9 -2.61 9.80 3.36
C GLU A 9 -1.80 10.78 2.49
N LYS A 10 -1.21 11.81 3.09
CA LYS A 10 -0.33 12.75 2.38
C LYS A 10 0.88 12.06 1.75
N LEU A 11 1.52 11.14 2.49
CA LEU A 11 2.65 10.37 1.98
C LEU A 11 2.25 9.51 0.78
N VAL A 12 1.10 8.84 0.83
CA VAL A 12 0.60 8.05 -0.30
C VAL A 12 0.34 8.92 -1.51
N TRP A 13 -0.26 10.11 -1.36
CA TRP A 13 -0.43 11.05 -2.47
C TRP A 13 0.89 11.47 -3.12
N ILE A 14 1.92 11.73 -2.32
CA ILE A 14 3.26 12.13 -2.80
C ILE A 14 3.89 10.97 -3.58
N ILE A 15 3.90 9.77 -3.00
CA ILE A 15 4.46 8.57 -3.61
C ILE A 15 3.70 8.25 -4.91
N TYR A 16 2.36 8.30 -4.89
CA TYR A 16 1.54 8.02 -6.06
C TYR A 16 1.88 8.96 -7.22
N LYS A 17 1.93 10.27 -6.97
CA LYS A 17 2.28 11.26 -8.00
C LYS A 17 3.68 11.04 -8.56
N ARG A 18 4.63 10.62 -7.72
CA ARG A 18 6.02 10.45 -8.11
C ARG A 18 6.28 9.18 -8.91
N PHE A 19 5.63 8.08 -8.55
CA PHE A 19 5.97 6.75 -9.08
C PHE A 19 4.87 6.10 -9.93
N PHE A 20 3.62 6.53 -9.78
CA PHE A 20 2.46 5.81 -10.32
C PHE A 20 1.54 6.66 -11.19
N ILE A 21 1.89 7.92 -11.47
CA ILE A 21 1.04 8.84 -12.26
C ILE A 21 0.73 8.32 -13.68
N GLU A 22 1.64 7.56 -14.27
CA GLU A 22 1.44 6.93 -15.58
C GLU A 22 0.44 5.75 -15.54
N LYS A 23 0.16 5.22 -14.34
CA LYS A 23 -0.78 4.10 -14.11
C LYS A 23 -2.22 4.59 -13.90
N GLY A 24 -2.46 5.90 -13.93
CA GLY A 24 -3.78 6.51 -13.79
C GLY A 24 -3.76 7.77 -12.94
N LYS A 25 -4.89 8.49 -12.94
CA LYS A 25 -5.08 9.65 -12.06
C LYS A 25 -5.71 9.20 -10.74
N LEU A 26 -5.01 9.34 -9.63
CA LEU A 26 -5.60 9.20 -8.29
C LEU A 26 -6.62 10.31 -8.06
N LYS A 27 -7.87 9.91 -7.82
CA LYS A 27 -9.03 10.79 -7.62
C LYS A 27 -9.38 10.91 -6.14
N ASP A 28 -9.33 9.80 -5.42
CA ASP A 28 -9.61 9.77 -3.98
C ASP A 28 -8.80 8.66 -3.30
N ILE A 29 -8.49 8.88 -2.02
CA ILE A 29 -7.90 7.88 -1.14
C ILE A 29 -8.43 8.08 0.28
N GLN A 30 -8.77 6.98 0.93
CA GLN A 30 -9.17 6.95 2.33
C GLN A 30 -8.36 5.87 3.03
N ILE A 31 -7.77 6.22 4.16
CA ILE A 31 -7.01 5.27 4.98
C ILE A 31 -7.61 5.19 6.37
N LYS A 32 -7.72 3.96 6.89
CA LYS A 32 -8.05 3.69 8.29
C LYS A 32 -6.99 2.77 8.88
N ILE A 33 -6.62 3.02 10.13
CA ILE A 33 -5.63 2.23 10.85
C ILE A 33 -6.28 1.71 12.13
N ASP A 34 -6.34 0.38 12.24
CA ASP A 34 -6.76 -0.35 13.43
C ASP A 34 -5.80 -1.51 13.71
N GLN A 35 -6.28 -2.76 13.63
CA GLN A 35 -5.42 -3.95 13.59
C GLN A 35 -4.77 -4.13 12.21
N TYR A 36 -5.30 -3.45 11.19
CA TYR A 36 -4.81 -3.43 9.82
C TYR A 36 -4.77 -1.98 9.31
N ILE A 37 -3.99 -1.75 8.26
CA ILE A 37 -4.08 -0.55 7.44
C ILE A 37 -5.08 -0.88 6.31
N GLN A 38 -6.25 -0.25 6.37
CA GLN A 38 -7.29 -0.37 5.36
C GLN A 38 -7.18 0.82 4.41
N ILE A 39 -7.00 0.55 3.12
CA ILE A 39 -6.79 1.54 2.08
C ILE A 39 -7.88 1.39 1.04
N ARG A 40 -8.63 2.47 0.79
CA ARG A 40 -9.57 2.56 -0.33
C ARG A 40 -9.10 3.64 -1.28
N MET A 41 -8.94 3.29 -2.55
CA MET A 41 -8.50 4.23 -3.59
C MET A 41 -9.45 4.22 -4.78
N ILE A 42 -9.63 5.40 -5.36
CA ILE A 42 -10.31 5.59 -6.64
C ILE A 42 -9.31 6.19 -7.61
N LEU A 43 -9.07 5.46 -8.70
CA LEU A 43 -8.15 5.82 -9.76
C LEU A 43 -8.93 5.96 -11.06
N VAL A 44 -8.50 6.85 -11.95
CA VAL A 44 -9.01 6.90 -13.33
C VAL A 44 -7.90 6.43 -14.25
N TYR A 45 -8.02 5.21 -14.76
CA TYR A 45 -7.08 4.62 -15.72
C TYR A 45 -7.76 4.54 -17.09
N LYS A 46 -7.17 5.16 -18.11
CA LYS A 46 -7.74 5.22 -19.49
C LYS A 46 -9.22 5.62 -19.54
N GLY A 47 -9.60 6.60 -18.71
CA GLY A 47 -10.98 7.11 -18.63
C GLY A 47 -11.96 6.23 -17.83
N ILE A 48 -11.51 5.10 -17.27
CA ILE A 48 -12.34 4.17 -16.50
C ILE A 48 -12.02 4.28 -15.02
N GLU A 49 -13.06 4.43 -14.20
CA GLU A 49 -12.92 4.42 -12.75
C GLU A 49 -12.53 3.02 -12.26
N THR A 50 -11.42 2.98 -11.53
CA THR A 50 -10.83 1.79 -10.96
C THR A 50 -10.86 1.91 -9.44
N LYS A 51 -11.61 1.03 -8.78
CA LYS A 51 -11.74 1.00 -7.33
C LYS A 51 -10.81 -0.05 -6.76
N ILE A 52 -10.00 0.35 -5.79
CA ILE A 52 -9.06 -0.54 -5.11
C ILE A 52 -9.40 -0.54 -3.62
N HIS A 53 -9.48 -1.73 -3.04
CA HIS A 53 -9.54 -1.95 -1.59
C HIS A 53 -8.39 -2.85 -1.19
N ILE A 54 -7.60 -2.45 -0.20
CA ILE A 54 -6.47 -3.20 0.34
C ILE A 54 -6.57 -3.20 1.85
N ASP A 55 -6.45 -4.38 2.45
CA ASP A 55 -6.19 -4.54 3.89
C ASP A 55 -4.77 -5.06 4.03
N ALA A 56 -3.93 -4.34 4.79
CA ALA A 56 -2.50 -4.62 4.91
C ALA A 56 -2.07 -4.69 6.38
N ARG A 57 -1.18 -5.63 6.70
CA ARG A 57 -0.57 -5.77 8.02
C ARG A 57 0.96 -5.74 7.87
N PRO A 58 1.61 -4.61 8.17
CA PRO A 58 3.05 -4.52 8.21
C PRO A 58 3.61 -5.09 9.52
N TYR A 59 4.80 -5.71 9.46
CA TYR A 59 5.61 -6.10 10.62
C TYR A 59 7.08 -6.23 10.19
N VAL A 60 8.00 -6.29 11.17
CA VAL A 60 9.43 -6.47 10.90
C VAL A 60 9.82 -7.92 11.17
N ASN A 61 10.51 -8.54 10.22
CA ASN A 61 11.15 -9.85 10.36
C ASN A 61 12.37 -9.90 9.44
N GLU A 62 13.51 -9.41 9.95
CA GLU A 62 14.72 -9.05 9.20
C GLU A 62 14.49 -7.90 8.21
N ASP A 63 13.52 -8.07 7.31
CA ASP A 63 12.98 -7.07 6.40
C ASP A 63 11.63 -6.53 6.91
N ILE A 64 11.09 -5.51 6.24
CA ILE A 64 9.68 -5.14 6.42
C ILE A 64 8.83 -6.10 5.59
N ILE A 65 7.91 -6.79 6.26
CA ILE A 65 6.92 -7.67 5.62
C ILE A 65 5.56 -7.00 5.70
N ILE A 66 4.82 -7.03 4.60
CA ILE A 66 3.44 -6.52 4.52
C ILE A 66 2.58 -7.65 3.97
N ASP A 67 1.85 -8.31 4.85
CA ASP A 67 0.79 -9.24 4.44
C ASP A 67 -0.40 -8.42 3.98
N SER A 68 -0.81 -8.62 2.73
CA SER A 68 -1.92 -7.85 2.16
C SER A 68 -2.99 -8.74 1.56
N GLN A 69 -4.20 -8.21 1.49
CA GLN A 69 -5.32 -8.77 0.74
C GLN A 69 -6.06 -7.62 0.10
N GLY A 70 -6.71 -7.87 -1.03
CA GLY A 70 -7.42 -6.77 -1.68
C GLY A 70 -8.27 -7.16 -2.86
N SER A 71 -8.95 -6.15 -3.38
CA SER A 71 -9.73 -6.25 -4.61
C SER A 71 -9.48 -5.05 -5.48
N ILE A 72 -9.44 -5.29 -6.79
CA ILE A 72 -9.28 -4.26 -7.81
C ILE A 72 -10.43 -4.44 -8.78
N ARG A 73 -11.24 -3.39 -8.96
CA ARG A 73 -12.34 -3.35 -9.93
C ARG A 73 -12.06 -2.27 -10.97
N TYR A 74 -11.85 -2.66 -12.22
CA TYR A 74 -11.70 -1.77 -13.36
C TYR A 74 -13.03 -1.68 -14.11
N GLY A 75 -13.82 -0.63 -13.89
CA GLY A 75 -15.21 -0.62 -14.30
C GLY A 75 -15.98 -1.79 -13.68
N PHE A 76 -16.51 -2.68 -14.52
CA PHE A 76 -17.20 -3.91 -14.08
C PHE A 76 -16.27 -5.13 -13.94
N LEU A 77 -15.02 -5.05 -14.40
CA LEU A 77 -14.08 -6.17 -14.38
C LEU A 77 -13.40 -6.29 -13.00
N LYS A 78 -13.42 -7.49 -12.43
CA LYS A 78 -12.65 -7.83 -11.23
C LYS A 78 -11.26 -8.33 -11.64
N LEU A 79 -10.21 -7.59 -11.28
CA LEU A 79 -8.82 -7.97 -11.56
C LEU A 79 -8.26 -8.84 -10.43
N ASN A 80 -7.30 -9.69 -10.76
CA ASN A 80 -6.60 -10.51 -9.78
C ASN A 80 -5.59 -9.65 -9.00
N TYR A 81 -5.85 -9.47 -7.70
CA TYR A 81 -5.03 -8.62 -6.84
C TYR A 81 -3.55 -9.04 -6.79
N ALA A 82 -3.26 -10.32 -6.56
CA ALA A 82 -1.89 -10.82 -6.47
C ALA A 82 -1.10 -10.58 -7.77
N LYS A 83 -1.71 -10.86 -8.93
CA LYS A 83 -1.08 -10.61 -10.23
C LYS A 83 -0.81 -9.12 -10.45
N MET A 84 -1.77 -8.25 -10.12
CA MET A 84 -1.59 -6.81 -10.26
C MET A 84 -0.50 -6.27 -9.34
N LEU A 85 -0.43 -6.77 -8.10
CA LEU A 85 0.59 -6.38 -7.13
C LEU A 85 2.00 -6.73 -7.63
N GLN A 86 2.19 -7.95 -8.14
CA GLN A 86 3.46 -8.37 -8.76
C GLN A 86 3.84 -7.47 -9.93
N GLU A 87 2.90 -7.16 -10.83
CA GLU A 87 3.15 -6.29 -11.98
C GLU A 87 3.48 -4.84 -11.59
N TRP A 88 2.92 -4.32 -10.50
CA TRP A 88 3.16 -2.94 -10.06
C TRP A 88 4.50 -2.72 -9.38
N VAL A 89 5.06 -3.76 -8.76
CA VAL A 89 6.31 -3.67 -8.00
C VAL A 89 7.51 -4.30 -8.70
N LYS A 90 7.32 -4.97 -9.85
CA LYS A 90 8.38 -5.68 -10.57
C LYS A 90 9.61 -4.82 -10.89
N ASP A 91 9.40 -3.53 -11.08
CA ASP A 91 10.45 -2.57 -11.45
C ASP A 91 11.07 -1.88 -10.22
N ILE A 92 10.72 -2.29 -8.99
CA ILE A 92 11.21 -1.71 -7.73
C ILE A 92 12.22 -2.68 -7.09
N PRO A 93 13.55 -2.46 -7.23
CA PRO A 93 14.56 -3.47 -6.86
C PRO A 93 14.59 -3.88 -5.38
N GLN A 94 14.12 -3.01 -4.49
CA GLN A 94 14.11 -3.26 -3.04
C GLN A 94 12.84 -3.96 -2.57
N VAL A 95 11.88 -4.18 -3.47
CA VAL A 95 10.58 -4.77 -3.17
C VAL A 95 10.47 -6.11 -3.90
N SER A 96 10.10 -7.14 -3.16
CA SER A 96 9.73 -8.44 -3.73
C SER A 96 8.32 -8.81 -3.28
N VAL A 97 7.62 -9.57 -4.10
CA VAL A 97 6.26 -10.02 -3.81
C VAL A 97 6.13 -11.51 -4.02
N ASN A 98 5.58 -12.19 -3.02
CA ASN A 98 5.16 -13.58 -3.11
C ASN A 98 3.65 -13.65 -2.82
N ASN A 99 2.87 -14.01 -3.83
CA ASN A 99 1.40 -13.90 -3.80
C ASN A 99 0.93 -12.50 -3.40
N THR A 100 0.48 -12.33 -2.16
CA THR A 100 0.01 -11.06 -1.60
C THR A 100 0.88 -10.57 -0.43
N GLN A 101 1.99 -11.25 -0.16
CA GLN A 101 2.99 -10.79 0.80
C GLN A 101 4.03 -9.94 0.06
N ILE A 102 4.22 -8.72 0.55
CA ILE A 102 5.24 -7.78 0.06
C ILE A 102 6.39 -7.80 1.05
N ARG A 103 7.62 -7.91 0.55
CA ARG A 103 8.85 -7.79 1.34
C ARG A 103 9.63 -6.60 0.84
N VAL A 104 10.01 -5.72 1.76
CA VAL A 104 10.80 -4.52 1.49
C VAL A 104 12.07 -4.60 2.33
N LYS A 105 13.23 -4.54 1.66
CA LYS A 105 14.51 -4.54 2.37
C LYS A 105 14.56 -3.40 3.38
N ASN A 106 14.99 -3.71 4.60
CA ASN A 106 15.00 -2.75 5.70
C ASN A 106 16.22 -2.96 6.59
N GLU A 107 16.96 -1.88 6.81
CA GLU A 107 18.15 -1.87 7.68
C GLU A 107 17.95 -0.97 8.91
N TYR A 108 16.82 -0.26 9.00
CA TYR A 108 16.64 0.85 9.94
C TYR A 108 15.52 0.63 10.96
N LEU A 109 14.44 -0.06 10.57
CA LEU A 109 13.32 -0.33 11.46
C LEU A 109 13.55 -1.59 12.28
N GLN A 110 13.43 -1.45 13.59
CA GLN A 110 13.40 -2.55 14.55
C GLN A 110 11.98 -3.12 14.71
N ASP A 111 10.96 -2.26 14.75
CA ASP A 111 9.57 -2.68 14.97
C ASP A 111 8.56 -1.75 14.29
N ILE A 112 7.38 -2.29 13.97
CA ILE A 112 6.22 -1.57 13.44
C ILE A 112 4.98 -2.01 14.23
N ARG A 113 4.32 -1.06 14.91
CA ARG A 113 3.08 -1.31 15.66
C ARG A 113 1.94 -0.48 15.10
N LEU A 114 0.77 -1.10 14.98
CA LEU A 114 -0.46 -0.40 14.60
C LEU A 114 -1.25 -0.10 15.87
N ASN A 115 -1.46 1.18 16.13
CA ASN A 115 -2.34 1.68 17.17
C ASN A 115 -3.52 2.38 16.51
N SER A 116 -4.68 2.42 17.15
CA SER A 116 -5.88 3.01 16.53
C SER A 116 -5.59 4.43 16.02
N GLN A 117 -5.59 4.60 14.69
CA GLN A 117 -5.24 5.83 13.94
C GLN A 117 -3.74 6.19 13.79
N GLU A 118 -2.81 5.37 14.29
CA GLU A 118 -1.37 5.65 14.25
C GLU A 118 -0.53 4.41 13.90
N ILE A 119 0.58 4.64 13.20
CA ILE A 119 1.66 3.66 13.04
C ILE A 119 2.82 4.12 13.90
N GLU A 120 3.27 3.27 14.80
CA GLU A 120 4.48 3.47 15.56
C GLU A 120 5.63 2.70 14.92
N LEU A 121 6.73 3.40 14.69
CA LEU A 121 7.95 2.90 14.09
C LEU A 121 9.08 2.98 15.12
N GLU A 122 9.70 1.86 15.42
CA GLU A 122 10.90 1.79 16.26
C GLU A 122 12.12 1.66 15.35
N LEU A 123 13.14 2.49 15.58
CA LEU A 123 14.39 2.48 14.84
C LEU A 123 15.46 1.79 15.70
N TYR A 124 16.48 1.20 15.05
CA TYR A 124 17.69 0.74 15.73
C TYR A 124 18.50 1.87 16.36
#